data_AF-M9M5D6-F1
#
_entry.id   AF-M9M5D6-F1
#
_cell.length_a   1.000
_cell.length_b   1.000
_cell.length_c   1.000
_cell.angle_alpha   90.00
_cell.angle_beta   90.00
_cell.angle_gamma   90.00
#
_symmetry.space_group_name_H-M   'P 1'
#
loop_
_entity.id
_entity.type
_entity.pdbx_description
1 polymer ?
#
loop_
_entity_poly.entity_id
_entity_poly.type
_entity_poly.pdbx_seq_one_letter_code
_entity_poly.pdbx_strand_id
1 'polypeptide(L)'
;MKFSTALTALSAVVGSAMLAEAAPYQDKAVSWSEIQHKHAYHWKFFTQPRGVDLQELQEAKPFYGHCNTPKAFLSNRKAILHTFHNNPDFEFVQVDDNTIYANCINCSPQIMSNYYLTKLSSYIDCHVFDGKKN
;
A
#
# COMPACT_ATOMS: atom_id res chain seq x y z
N MET A 1 28.66 61.65 33.49
CA MET A 1 29.41 60.71 32.62
C MET A 1 28.75 59.34 32.69
N LYS A 2 28.50 58.74 31.53
CA LYS A 2 28.32 57.31 31.21
C LYS A 2 27.30 56.50 32.02
N PHE A 3 26.18 56.14 31.37
CA PHE A 3 25.62 54.80 31.48
C PHE A 3 25.21 54.29 30.09
N SER A 4 25.77 53.15 29.74
CA SER A 4 25.69 52.49 28.45
C SER A 4 24.32 51.84 28.25
N THR A 5 23.65 52.17 27.14
CA THR A 5 22.42 51.48 26.72
C THR A 5 22.80 50.26 25.90
N ALA A 6 22.64 49.06 26.47
CA ALA A 6 22.80 47.81 25.76
C ALA A 6 21.55 47.52 24.91
N LEU A 7 21.72 47.45 23.59
CA LEU A 7 20.71 46.98 22.66
C LEU A 7 20.71 45.44 22.69
N THR A 8 19.70 44.82 23.31
CA THR A 8 19.42 43.39 23.10
C THR A 8 18.55 43.26 21.86
N ALA A 9 19.17 42.97 20.72
CA ALA A 9 18.48 42.50 19.53
C ALA A 9 17.97 41.07 19.79
N LEU A 10 16.66 40.93 20.00
CA LEU A 10 16.01 39.63 20.12
C LEU A 10 15.74 39.10 18.71
N SER A 11 16.70 38.35 18.15
CA SER A 11 16.48 37.58 16.92
C SER A 11 15.65 36.35 17.28
N ALA A 12 14.33 36.44 17.07
CA ALA A 12 13.48 35.26 17.05
C ALA A 12 13.85 34.44 15.80
N VAL A 13 14.61 33.37 16.00
CA VAL A 13 14.85 32.35 14.98
C VAL A 13 13.51 31.66 14.75
N VAL A 14 12.86 31.98 13.64
CA VAL A 14 11.74 31.19 13.13
C VAL A 14 12.34 29.87 12.65
N GLY A 15 12.38 28.90 13.56
CA GLY A 15 12.69 27.52 13.23
C GLY A 15 11.56 26.98 12.37
N SER A 16 11.71 27.06 11.06
CA SER A 16 10.93 26.25 10.13
C SER A 16 11.32 24.79 10.38
N ALA A 17 10.54 24.13 11.23
CA ALA A 17 10.48 22.68 11.25
C ALA A 17 9.99 22.27 9.86
N MET A 18 10.93 21.96 8.96
CA MET A 18 10.60 21.28 7.73
C MET A 18 10.05 19.92 8.15
N LEU A 19 8.72 19.82 8.19
CA LEU A 19 8.05 18.55 8.15
C LEU A 19 8.55 17.89 6.87
N ALA A 20 9.44 16.92 7.02
CA ALA A 20 9.75 16.00 5.93
C ALA A 20 8.43 15.29 5.62
N GLU A 21 7.70 15.79 4.63
CA GLU A 21 6.61 15.05 4.02
C GLU A 21 7.25 13.75 3.55
N ALA A 22 6.90 12.63 4.22
CA ALA A 22 7.29 11.32 3.74
C ALA A 22 6.87 11.26 2.26
N ALA A 23 7.81 10.91 1.38
CA ALA A 23 7.52 10.83 -0.04
C ALA A 23 6.22 10.02 -0.22
N PRO A 24 5.23 10.55 -0.94
CA PRO A 24 3.96 9.88 -1.07
C PRO A 24 4.22 8.47 -1.61
N TYR A 25 3.54 7.49 -1.01
CA TYR A 25 3.45 6.16 -1.58
C TYR A 25 2.94 6.27 -3.03
N GLN A 26 3.25 5.28 -3.86
CA GLN A 26 2.98 5.37 -5.30
C GLN A 26 1.52 5.67 -5.63
N ASP A 27 1.29 6.59 -6.56
CA ASP A 27 -0.07 6.96 -6.99
C ASP A 27 -0.61 6.02 -8.08
N LYS A 28 0.26 5.39 -8.86
CA LYS A 28 -0.12 4.51 -9.98
C LYS A 28 0.14 3.05 -9.68
N ALA A 29 -0.69 2.17 -10.23
CA ALA A 29 -0.42 0.75 -10.20
C ALA A 29 0.81 0.41 -11.05
N VAL A 30 1.73 -0.35 -10.46
CA VAL A 30 3.01 -0.75 -11.08
C VAL A 30 3.23 -2.26 -10.99
N SER A 31 4.26 -2.78 -11.67
CA SER A 31 4.63 -4.18 -11.52
C SER A 31 5.18 -4.49 -10.13
N TRP A 32 5.15 -5.77 -9.73
CA TRP A 32 5.69 -6.19 -8.42
C TRP A 32 7.17 -5.80 -8.21
N SER A 33 7.96 -5.75 -9.28
CA SER A 33 9.38 -5.37 -9.20
C SER A 33 9.59 -3.93 -8.71
N GLU A 34 8.64 -3.05 -9.01
CA GLU A 34 8.72 -1.60 -8.77
C GLU A 34 8.19 -1.20 -7.38
N ILE A 35 7.51 -2.10 -6.68
CA ILE A 35 7.09 -1.88 -5.29
C ILE A 35 8.33 -1.73 -4.40
N GLN A 36 8.42 -0.62 -3.68
CA GLN A 36 9.62 -0.25 -2.93
C GLN A 36 9.85 -1.13 -1.71
N HIS A 37 8.87 -1.23 -0.80
CA HIS A 37 9.09 -1.92 0.48
C HIS A 37 8.68 -3.40 0.43
N LYS A 38 7.88 -3.80 -0.56
CA LYS A 38 7.35 -5.17 -0.75
C LYS A 38 6.85 -5.76 0.57
N HIS A 39 6.20 -4.92 1.36
CA HIS A 39 5.80 -5.21 2.72
C HIS A 39 4.32 -4.90 2.86
N ALA A 40 3.56 -5.88 3.34
CA ALA A 40 2.16 -5.70 3.66
C ALA A 40 1.72 -6.68 4.75
N TYR A 41 0.91 -6.16 5.67
CA TYR A 41 0.04 -6.92 6.58
C TYR A 41 -1.39 -6.94 6.06
N HIS A 42 -1.81 -5.87 5.39
CA HIS A 42 -3.16 -5.68 4.88
C HIS A 42 -3.16 -5.67 3.36
N TRP A 43 -4.19 -6.27 2.79
CA TRP A 43 -4.36 -6.34 1.35
C TRP A 43 -5.80 -6.00 0.95
N LYS A 44 -5.93 -5.44 -0.25
CA LYS A 44 -7.19 -5.42 -0.99
C LYS A 44 -6.92 -5.92 -2.39
N PHE A 45 -7.82 -6.77 -2.90
CA PHE A 45 -7.72 -7.30 -4.25
C PHE A 45 -8.81 -6.72 -5.12
N PHE A 46 -8.40 -6.21 -6.28
CA PHE A 46 -9.25 -5.59 -7.27
C PHE A 46 -9.17 -6.35 -8.60
N THR A 47 -10.14 -6.08 -9.48
CA THR A 47 -10.20 -6.66 -10.82
C THR A 47 -10.47 -5.57 -11.87
N GLN A 48 -9.72 -4.47 -11.78
CA GLN A 48 -9.85 -3.31 -12.67
C GLN A 48 -8.98 -3.47 -13.92
N PRO A 49 -9.18 -2.61 -14.94
CA PRO A 49 -8.26 -2.53 -16.08
C PRO A 49 -6.82 -2.20 -15.67
N ARG A 50 -5.92 -2.30 -16.66
CA ARG A 50 -4.50 -2.00 -16.51
C ARG A 50 -4.28 -0.49 -16.34
N GLY A 51 -3.31 -0.11 -15.52
CA GLY A 51 -2.82 1.27 -15.40
C GLY A 51 -3.69 2.18 -14.54
N VAL A 52 -4.58 1.60 -13.72
CA VAL A 52 -5.40 2.36 -12.77
C VAL A 52 -4.54 3.02 -11.70
N ASP A 53 -5.00 4.17 -11.21
CA ASP A 53 -4.36 4.85 -10.09
C ASP A 53 -5.01 4.51 -8.74
N LEU A 54 -4.41 5.02 -7.67
CA LEU A 54 -4.88 4.82 -6.31
C LEU A 54 -6.29 5.37 -6.10
N GLN A 55 -6.61 6.51 -6.70
CA GLN A 55 -7.93 7.13 -6.56
C GLN A 55 -8.99 6.23 -7.20
N GLU A 56 -8.77 5.76 -8.42
CA GLU A 56 -9.66 4.84 -9.12
C GLU A 56 -9.86 3.54 -8.32
N LEU A 57 -8.79 2.99 -7.73
CA LEU A 57 -8.88 1.83 -6.86
C LEU A 57 -9.64 2.10 -5.55
N GLN A 58 -9.54 3.29 -4.97
CA GLN A 58 -10.28 3.66 -3.76
C GLN A 58 -11.78 3.83 -4.03
N GLU A 59 -12.14 4.31 -5.21
CA GLU A 59 -13.53 4.45 -5.66
C GLU A 59 -14.13 3.11 -6.11
N ALA A 60 -13.29 2.17 -6.56
CA ALA A 60 -13.69 0.84 -6.96
C ALA A 60 -14.08 -0.05 -5.76
N LYS A 61 -14.98 -1.02 -6.01
CA LYS A 61 -15.27 -2.08 -5.05
C LYS A 61 -14.20 -3.18 -5.15
N PRO A 62 -13.47 -3.49 -4.08
CA PRO A 62 -12.55 -4.61 -4.09
C PRO A 62 -13.33 -5.93 -4.19
N PHE A 63 -12.74 -6.92 -4.83
CA PHE A 63 -13.25 -8.30 -4.83
C PHE A 63 -13.02 -8.95 -3.45
N TYR A 64 -11.82 -8.79 -2.91
CA TYR A 64 -11.50 -9.08 -1.51
C TYR A 64 -11.11 -7.79 -0.80
N GLY A 65 -11.97 -7.31 0.11
CA GLY A 65 -11.80 -6.01 0.76
C GLY A 65 -11.11 -6.07 2.13
N HIS A 66 -11.07 -7.25 2.74
CA HIS A 66 -10.45 -7.48 4.05
C HIS A 66 -9.55 -8.70 3.96
N CYS A 67 -8.26 -8.45 3.74
CA CYS A 67 -7.25 -9.49 3.66
C CYS A 67 -6.09 -9.18 4.61
N ASN A 68 -5.64 -10.19 5.34
CA ASN A 68 -4.53 -10.05 6.28
C ASN A 68 -3.49 -11.15 6.07
N THR A 69 -2.22 -10.81 6.17
CA THR A 69 -1.14 -11.81 6.28
C THR A 69 -1.05 -12.27 7.73
N PRO A 70 -1.34 -13.55 8.07
CA PRO A 70 -1.32 -13.99 9.46
C PRO A 70 0.10 -13.92 10.04
N LYS A 71 0.21 -13.63 11.35
CA LYS A 71 1.50 -13.44 12.03
C LYS A 71 2.48 -14.60 11.83
N ALA A 72 1.97 -15.84 11.80
CA ALA A 72 2.74 -17.05 11.58
C ALA A 72 3.48 -17.08 10.21
N PHE A 73 3.02 -16.31 9.23
CA PHE A 73 3.58 -16.27 7.88
C PHE A 73 4.50 -15.07 7.64
N LEU A 74 4.66 -14.17 8.61
CA LEU A 74 5.52 -13.00 8.47
C LEU A 74 6.99 -13.37 8.30
N SER A 75 7.43 -14.46 8.94
CA SER A 75 8.77 -15.04 8.79
C SER A 75 9.00 -15.68 7.41
N ASN A 76 7.94 -16.15 6.75
CA ASN A 76 7.97 -16.74 5.40
C ASN A 76 7.48 -15.78 4.31
N ARG A 77 7.35 -14.49 4.61
CA ARG A 77 6.79 -13.47 3.71
C ARG A 77 7.45 -13.46 2.33
N LYS A 78 8.76 -13.70 2.23
CA LYS A 78 9.46 -13.78 0.93
C LYS A 78 8.87 -14.83 -0.02
N ALA A 79 8.39 -15.96 0.50
CA ALA A 79 7.76 -17.01 -0.31
C ALA A 79 6.38 -16.59 -0.82
N ILE A 80 5.60 -15.88 0.01
CA ILE A 80 4.28 -15.32 -0.33
C ILE A 80 4.40 -14.35 -1.51
N LEU A 81 5.40 -13.47 -1.43
CA LEU A 81 5.66 -12.43 -2.41
C LEU A 81 6.26 -12.96 -3.71
N HIS A 82 6.78 -14.19 -3.71
CA HIS A 82 7.27 -14.83 -4.92
C HIS A 82 6.16 -15.11 -5.93
N THR A 83 4.94 -15.34 -5.45
CA THR A 83 3.74 -15.53 -6.29
C THR A 83 3.47 -14.33 -7.22
N PHE A 84 3.86 -13.13 -6.81
CA PHE A 84 3.72 -11.90 -7.60
C PHE A 84 4.95 -11.56 -8.44
N HIS A 85 6.07 -12.26 -8.21
CA HIS A 85 7.28 -12.03 -8.96
C HIS A 85 7.09 -12.49 -10.42
N ASN A 86 7.39 -11.61 -11.38
CA ASN A 86 7.19 -11.84 -12.81
C ASN A 86 5.75 -12.23 -13.20
N ASN A 87 4.75 -11.84 -12.41
CA ASN A 87 3.35 -12.08 -12.74
C ASN A 87 2.78 -10.86 -13.50
N PRO A 88 2.59 -10.95 -14.83
CA PRO A 88 2.10 -9.83 -15.65
C PRO A 88 0.60 -9.59 -15.51
N ASP A 89 -0.13 -10.50 -14.84
CA ASP A 89 -1.58 -10.40 -14.64
C ASP A 89 -1.93 -9.45 -13.50
N PHE A 90 -0.95 -9.01 -12.71
CA PHE A 90 -1.17 -8.14 -11.57
C PHE A 90 -0.36 -6.84 -11.63
N GLU A 91 -0.97 -5.80 -11.07
CA GLU A 91 -0.35 -4.52 -10.77
C GLU A 91 -0.63 -4.17 -9.32
N PHE A 92 0.18 -3.30 -8.74
CA PHE A 92 0.19 -3.09 -7.31
C PHE A 92 0.33 -1.61 -6.97
N VAL A 93 -0.35 -1.23 -5.90
CA VAL A 93 -0.20 0.06 -5.24
C VAL A 93 0.04 -0.20 -3.77
N GLN A 94 1.28 -0.06 -3.30
CA GLN A 94 1.57 0.10 -1.88
C GLN A 94 1.07 1.48 -1.47
N VAL A 95 0.16 1.54 -0.50
CA VAL A 95 -0.52 2.78 -0.06
C VAL A 95 0.02 3.29 1.28
N ASP A 96 0.58 2.39 2.08
CA ASP A 96 1.30 2.69 3.31
C ASP A 96 2.35 1.60 3.61
N ASP A 97 3.05 1.69 4.75
CA ASP A 97 4.08 0.74 5.16
C ASP A 97 3.58 -0.71 5.25
N ASN A 98 2.28 -0.90 5.44
CA ASN A 98 1.65 -2.15 5.81
C ASN A 98 0.52 -2.57 4.87
N THR A 99 0.18 -1.78 3.85
CA THR A 99 -0.96 -2.04 2.99
C THR A 99 -0.56 -2.01 1.52
N ILE A 100 -0.90 -3.09 0.81
CA ILE A 100 -0.78 -3.17 -0.66
C ILE A 100 -2.14 -3.47 -1.27
N TYR A 101 -2.53 -2.67 -2.25
CA TYR A 101 -3.63 -2.97 -3.16
C TYR A 101 -3.07 -3.76 -4.33
N ALA A 102 -3.65 -4.92 -4.61
CA ALA A 102 -3.29 -5.78 -5.72
C ALA A 102 -4.44 -5.78 -6.74
N ASN A 103 -4.16 -5.36 -7.96
CA ASN A 103 -5.12 -5.32 -9.05
C ASN A 103 -4.85 -6.48 -10.03
N CYS A 104 -5.77 -7.43 -10.11
CA CYS A 104 -5.76 -8.49 -11.11
C CYS A 104 -6.36 -7.94 -12.41
N ILE A 105 -5.52 -7.68 -13.41
CA ILE A 105 -5.88 -6.93 -14.60
C ILE A 105 -6.98 -7.64 -15.38
N ASN A 106 -8.16 -7.01 -15.47
CA ASN A 106 -9.32 -7.53 -16.19
C ASN A 106 -9.73 -8.97 -15.80
N CYS A 107 -9.40 -9.41 -14.58
CA CYS A 107 -9.72 -10.76 -14.14
C CYS A 107 -11.22 -10.92 -13.92
N SER A 108 -11.78 -12.05 -14.37
CA SER A 108 -13.15 -12.40 -13.98
C SER A 108 -13.21 -12.80 -12.49
N PRO A 109 -14.40 -12.75 -11.86
CA PRO A 109 -14.59 -13.28 -10.51
C PRO A 109 -14.08 -14.71 -10.32
N GLN A 110 -14.27 -15.58 -11.33
CA GLN A 110 -13.80 -16.96 -11.29
C GLN A 110 -12.28 -17.05 -11.32
N ILE A 111 -11.61 -16.27 -12.17
CA ILE A 111 -10.14 -16.22 -12.24
C ILE A 111 -9.58 -15.74 -10.90
N MET A 112 -10.10 -14.63 -10.36
CA MET A 112 -9.64 -14.08 -9.09
C MET A 112 -9.85 -15.08 -7.94
N SER A 113 -11.00 -15.76 -7.89
CA SER A 113 -11.32 -16.76 -6.87
C SER A 113 -10.39 -17.98 -6.96
N ASN A 114 -10.15 -18.50 -8.17
CA ASN A 114 -9.25 -19.62 -8.39
C ASN A 114 -7.80 -19.26 -8.03
N TYR A 115 -7.36 -18.06 -8.40
CA TYR A 115 -6.04 -17.58 -8.05
C TYR A 115 -5.87 -17.49 -6.53
N TYR A 116 -6.85 -16.91 -5.83
CA TYR A 116 -6.84 -16.87 -4.38
C TYR A 116 -6.71 -18.28 -3.77
N LEU A 117 -7.61 -19.19 -4.14
CA LEU A 117 -7.65 -20.53 -3.57
C LEU A 117 -6.36 -21.33 -3.81
N THR A 118 -5.74 -21.17 -4.98
CA THR A 118 -4.60 -22.01 -5.40
C THR A 118 -3.23 -21.39 -5.13
N LYS A 119 -3.14 -20.06 -4.98
CA LYS A 119 -1.86 -19.34 -4.87
C LYS A 119 -1.72 -18.46 -3.62
N LEU A 120 -2.83 -17.97 -3.05
CA LEU A 120 -2.79 -16.97 -1.98
C LEU A 120 -3.36 -17.45 -0.64
N SER A 121 -4.35 -18.35 -0.65
CA SER A 121 -5.13 -18.75 0.54
C SER A 121 -4.30 -19.37 1.67
N SER A 122 -3.14 -19.95 1.34
CA SER A 122 -2.21 -20.49 2.33
C SER A 122 -1.39 -19.42 3.06
N TYR A 123 -1.50 -18.15 2.65
CA TYR A 123 -0.58 -17.08 3.05
C TYR A 123 -1.27 -15.76 3.40
N ILE A 124 -2.39 -15.47 2.74
CA ILE A 124 -3.19 -14.28 2.93
C ILE A 124 -4.60 -14.77 3.21
N ASP A 125 -5.10 -14.45 4.39
CA ASP A 125 -6.48 -14.76 4.77
C ASP A 125 -7.38 -13.63 4.31
N CYS A 126 -8.29 -13.92 3.38
CA CYS A 126 -9.18 -12.96 2.76
C CYS A 126 -10.65 -13.29 3.01
N HIS A 127 -11.43 -12.25 3.29
CA HIS A 127 -12.88 -12.30 3.23
C HIS A 127 -13.37 -11.60 1.96
N VAL A 128 -14.31 -12.25 1.27
CA VAL A 128 -15.03 -11.64 0.14
C VAL A 128 -15.65 -10.34 0.62
N PHE A 129 -15.53 -9.28 -0.17
CA PHE A 129 -16.12 -8.00 0.17
C PHE A 129 -17.65 -8.11 0.18
N ASP A 130 -18.27 -7.93 1.35
CA ASP A 130 -19.72 -7.98 1.55
C ASP A 130 -20.36 -6.59 1.65
N GLY A 131 -19.60 -5.52 1.42
CA GLY A 131 -20.06 -4.13 1.48
C GLY A 131 -20.20 -3.56 2.90
N LYS A 132 -19.90 -4.32 3.95
CA LYS A 132 -19.96 -3.82 5.32
C LYS A 132 -18.62 -3.22 5.73
N LYS A 133 -18.65 -1.98 6.21
CA LYS A 133 -17.54 -1.38 6.96
C LYS A 133 -17.52 -2.06 8.33
N ASN A 134 -16.43 -2.74 8.69
CA ASN A 134 -16.15 -3.07 10.08
C ASN A 134 -15.71 -1.81 10.82
#